data_AF-A0A2P8KLB9-F1
#
_entry.id   AF-A0A2P8KLB9-F1
#
_cell.length_a   1.000
_cell.length_b   1.000
_cell.length_c   1.000
_cell.angle_alpha   90.00
_cell.angle_beta   90.00
_cell.angle_gamma   90.00
#
_symmetry.space_group_name_H-M   'P 1'
#
loop_
_entity.id
_entity.type
_entity.pdbx_description
1 polymer ?
#
loop_
_entity_poly.entity_id
_entity_poly.type
_entity_poly.pdbx_seq_one_letter_code
_entity_poly.pdbx_strand_id
1 'polypeptide(L)'
;MIEWQGGSRWVVDTNVIVSRLLRPKGSASPAFNAAVRSGGKLLFSAATLAELVEVLSRSKFDRYVSVEDRRAFLASLSAFLEIVAVERRIQACRDLKDDKFLEVAVHGRADALITGDADLLVLHPFFDIPILAPDRFLSGFAPPGPAGLLQEPPATYRTRPRKAAASTAKA
;
A
#
# COMPACT_ATOMS: atom_id res chain seq x y z
N MET A 1 15.80 25.67 7.19
CA MET A 1 15.49 25.47 5.76
C MET A 1 15.78 24.01 5.50
N ILE A 2 14.78 23.12 5.54
CA ILE A 2 15.01 21.67 5.41
C ILE A 2 14.71 21.32 3.96
N GLU A 3 15.76 20.94 3.24
CA GLU A 3 15.69 20.41 1.88
C GLU A 3 15.01 19.04 1.90
N TRP A 4 13.81 18.94 1.32
CA TRP A 4 13.14 17.67 1.09
C TRP A 4 13.65 17.07 -0.22
N GLN A 5 14.68 16.24 -0.14
CA GLN A 5 14.97 15.26 -1.20
C GLN A 5 14.26 13.94 -0.85
N GLY A 6 12.97 13.83 -1.16
CA GLY A 6 12.18 12.62 -0.90
C GLY A 6 11.67 12.01 -2.21
N GLY A 7 12.14 10.80 -2.56
CA GLY A 7 11.57 10.04 -3.68
C GLY A 7 10.11 9.64 -3.42
N SER A 8 9.38 9.29 -4.49
CA SER A 8 7.93 9.04 -4.41
C SER A 8 7.56 7.93 -3.41
N ARG A 9 6.38 7.99 -2.82
CA ARG A 9 5.93 7.10 -1.74
C ARG A 9 4.59 6.47 -2.11
N TRP A 10 4.59 5.17 -2.34
CA TRP A 10 3.43 4.46 -2.92
C TRP A 10 2.89 3.43 -1.95
N VAL A 11 1.58 3.45 -1.70
CA VAL A 11 0.90 2.24 -1.22
C VAL A 11 0.39 1.49 -2.44
N VAL A 12 0.73 0.21 -2.54
CA VAL A 12 0.22 -0.65 -3.61
C VAL A 12 -0.55 -1.79 -2.96
N ASP A 13 -1.81 -1.92 -3.35
CA ASP A 13 -2.69 -2.97 -2.87
C ASP A 13 -2.10 -4.37 -3.18
N THR A 14 -2.29 -5.30 -2.25
CA THR A 14 -1.95 -6.71 -2.39
C THR A 14 -2.47 -7.29 -3.71
N ASN A 15 -3.69 -6.94 -4.14
CA ASN A 15 -4.27 -7.46 -5.38
C ASN A 15 -3.48 -7.02 -6.64
N VAL A 16 -2.92 -5.81 -6.66
CA VAL A 16 -2.11 -5.26 -7.76
C VAL A 16 -0.76 -5.97 -7.78
N ILE A 17 -0.12 -6.13 -6.62
CA ILE A 17 1.16 -6.83 -6.47
C ILE A 17 1.04 -8.30 -6.92
N VAL A 18 0.01 -9.00 -6.43
CA VAL A 18 -0.25 -10.39 -6.78
C VAL A 18 -0.59 -10.52 -8.26
N SER A 19 -1.40 -9.62 -8.81
CA SER A 19 -1.72 -9.60 -10.25
C SER A 19 -0.47 -9.40 -11.11
N ARG A 20 0.45 -8.52 -10.69
CA ARG A 20 1.74 -8.31 -11.36
C ARG A 20 2.58 -9.59 -11.40
N LEU A 21 2.59 -10.36 -10.31
CA LEU A 21 3.37 -11.60 -10.23
C LEU A 21 2.74 -12.71 -11.09
N LEU A 22 1.43 -12.92 -10.97
CA LEU A 22 0.71 -13.99 -11.68
C LEU A 22 0.56 -13.71 -13.18
N ARG A 23 0.48 -12.44 -13.58
CA ARG A 23 0.33 -12.02 -14.98
C ARG A 23 1.32 -10.89 -15.29
N PRO A 24 2.61 -11.18 -15.53
CA PRO A 24 3.63 -10.16 -15.82
C PRO A 24 3.30 -9.25 -17.01
N LYS A 25 2.48 -9.72 -17.96
CA LYS A 25 1.98 -8.95 -19.12
C LYS A 25 0.55 -8.38 -18.93
N GLY A 26 -0.03 -8.51 -17.74
CA GLY A 26 -1.36 -8.02 -17.41
C GLY A 26 -1.41 -6.51 -17.13
N SER A 27 -2.62 -5.96 -17.04
CA SER A 27 -2.88 -4.51 -16.90
C SER A 27 -2.34 -3.86 -15.62
N ALA A 28 -2.23 -4.61 -14.52
CA ALA A 28 -1.66 -4.13 -13.26
C ALA A 28 -0.13 -4.01 -13.31
N SER A 29 0.51 -4.71 -14.25
CA SER A 29 1.96 -4.89 -14.25
C SER A 29 2.75 -3.62 -14.55
N PRO A 30 2.36 -2.81 -15.56
CA PRO A 30 3.05 -1.55 -15.84
C PRO A 30 2.95 -0.58 -14.67
N ALA A 31 1.81 -0.52 -13.96
CA ALA A 31 1.61 0.37 -12.82
C ALA A 31 2.57 0.04 -11.67
N PHE A 32 2.62 -1.23 -11.25
CA PHE A 32 3.60 -1.68 -10.24
C PHE A 32 5.03 -1.38 -10.68
N ASN A 33 5.38 -1.69 -11.93
CA ASN A 33 6.73 -1.45 -12.44
C ASN A 33 7.07 0.05 -12.51
N ALA A 34 6.09 0.92 -12.75
CA ALA A 34 6.29 2.37 -12.77
C ALA A 34 6.50 2.91 -11.35
N ALA A 35 5.73 2.44 -10.36
CA ALA A 35 5.91 2.78 -8.95
C ALA A 35 7.31 2.40 -8.44
N VAL A 36 7.80 1.20 -8.78
CA VAL A 36 9.15 0.74 -8.43
C VAL A 36 10.24 1.53 -9.18
N ARG A 37 10.03 1.80 -10.48
CA ARG A 37 11.02 2.51 -11.32
C ARG A 37 11.09 4.01 -11.06
N SER A 38 10.15 4.60 -10.32
CA SER A 38 10.21 6.02 -9.95
C SER A 38 11.36 6.33 -8.98
N GLY A 39 12.11 5.32 -8.50
CA GLY A 39 13.12 5.49 -7.45
C GLY A 39 12.52 5.70 -6.06
N GLY A 40 11.21 5.49 -5.93
CA GLY A 40 10.43 5.68 -4.71
C GLY A 40 10.45 4.49 -3.75
N LYS A 41 9.66 4.61 -2.68
CA LYS A 41 9.42 3.58 -1.67
C LYS A 41 8.02 2.99 -1.78
N LEU A 42 7.93 1.67 -1.60
CA LEU A 42 6.67 0.97 -1.40
C LEU A 42 6.40 0.90 0.10
N LEU A 43 5.30 1.52 0.53
CA LEU A 43 4.93 1.61 1.93
C LEU A 43 4.12 0.39 2.35
N PHE A 44 4.52 -0.23 3.45
CA PHE A 44 3.80 -1.33 4.08
C PHE A 44 3.67 -1.09 5.57
N SER A 45 2.61 -1.58 6.20
CA SER A 45 2.64 -1.88 7.64
C SER A 45 2.96 -3.36 7.82
N ALA A 46 3.23 -3.76 9.07
CA ALA A 46 3.32 -5.18 9.41
C ALA A 46 2.05 -5.96 8.96
N ALA A 47 0.87 -5.33 8.99
CA ALA A 47 -0.38 -5.97 8.59
C ALA A 47 -0.51 -6.15 7.07
N THR A 48 -0.18 -5.13 6.27
CA THR A 48 -0.25 -5.27 4.80
C THR A 48 0.84 -6.18 4.25
N LEU A 49 2.03 -6.18 4.87
CA LEU A 49 3.08 -7.13 4.50
C LEU A 49 2.69 -8.57 4.86
N ALA A 50 2.12 -8.79 6.05
CA ALA A 50 1.63 -10.11 6.46
C ALA A 50 0.53 -10.62 5.52
N GLU A 51 -0.40 -9.76 5.10
CA GLU A 51 -1.41 -10.12 4.11
C GLU A 51 -0.78 -10.55 2.78
N LEU A 52 0.18 -9.77 2.25
CA LEU A 52 0.84 -10.11 1.00
C LEU A 52 1.50 -11.50 1.07
N VAL A 53 2.21 -11.77 2.16
CA VAL A 53 2.86 -13.08 2.42
C VAL A 53 1.81 -14.19 2.51
N GLU A 54 0.73 -13.97 3.27
CA GLU A 54 -0.35 -14.94 3.41
C GLU A 54 -0.99 -15.25 2.06
N VAL A 55 -1.35 -14.22 1.29
CA VAL A 55 -1.96 -14.39 -0.03
C VAL A 55 -1.04 -15.15 -0.96
N LEU A 56 0.24 -14.79 -1.03
CA LEU A 56 1.21 -15.49 -1.88
C LEU A 56 1.47 -16.93 -1.42
N SER A 57 1.25 -17.30 -0.16
CA SER A 57 1.43 -18.68 0.30
C SER A 57 0.32 -19.66 -0.14
N ARG A 58 -0.79 -19.17 -0.70
CA ARG A 58 -1.94 -20.00 -1.09
C ARG A 58 -1.59 -20.94 -2.25
N SER A 59 -1.85 -22.24 -2.08
CA SER A 59 -1.56 -23.30 -3.08
C SER A 59 -2.28 -23.14 -4.42
N LYS A 60 -3.40 -22.40 -4.44
CA LYS A 60 -4.11 -22.08 -5.70
C LYS A 60 -3.24 -21.35 -6.73
N PHE A 61 -2.13 -20.74 -6.29
CA PHE A 61 -1.20 -20.03 -7.17
C PHE A 61 -0.10 -20.92 -7.76
N ASP A 62 0.06 -22.16 -7.28
CA ASP A 62 1.12 -23.09 -7.70
C ASP A 62 1.07 -23.40 -9.20
N ARG A 63 -0.14 -23.38 -9.79
CA ARG A 63 -0.34 -23.58 -11.24
C ARG A 63 0.10 -22.39 -12.11
N TYR A 64 0.43 -21.25 -11.51
CA TYR A 64 0.79 -20.02 -12.23
C TYR A 64 2.23 -19.58 -11.95
N VAL A 65 2.71 -19.79 -10.73
CA VAL A 65 4.04 -19.36 -10.27
C VAL A 65 4.54 -20.31 -9.18
N SER A 66 5.81 -20.68 -9.24
CA SER A 66 6.41 -21.61 -8.27
C SER A 66 6.46 -21.00 -6.87
N VAL A 67 6.65 -21.83 -5.84
CA VAL A 67 6.90 -21.35 -4.47
C VAL A 67 8.20 -20.54 -4.42
N GLU A 68 9.22 -21.01 -5.14
CA GLU A 68 10.55 -20.42 -5.24
C GLU A 68 10.48 -19.03 -5.87
N ASP A 69 9.75 -18.87 -6.97
CA ASP A 69 9.58 -17.57 -7.65
C ASP A 69 8.81 -16.58 -6.78
N ARG A 70 7.79 -17.03 -6.03
CA ARG A 70 7.07 -16.18 -5.07
C ARG A 70 7.98 -15.70 -3.94
N ARG A 71 8.84 -16.57 -3.42
CA ARG A 71 9.84 -16.21 -2.40
C ARG A 71 10.88 -15.25 -2.95
N ALA A 72 11.39 -15.49 -4.15
CA ALA A 72 12.33 -14.60 -4.84
C ALA A 72 11.70 -13.22 -5.09
N PHE A 73 10.42 -13.19 -5.50
CA PHE A 73 9.68 -11.95 -5.67
C PHE A 73 9.56 -11.18 -4.35
N LEU A 74 9.13 -11.82 -3.26
CA LEU A 74 9.08 -11.20 -1.93
C LEU A 74 10.44 -10.67 -1.48
N ALA A 75 11.51 -11.44 -1.70
CA ALA A 75 12.87 -11.01 -1.39
C ALA A 75 13.27 -9.76 -2.21
N SER A 76 12.91 -9.70 -3.49
CA SER A 76 13.19 -8.55 -4.35
C SER A 76 12.46 -7.27 -3.91
N LEU A 77 11.29 -7.38 -3.26
CA LEU A 77 10.54 -6.21 -2.77
C LEU A 77 11.28 -5.47 -1.66
N SER A 78 12.15 -6.16 -0.92
CA SER A 78 12.89 -5.59 0.22
C SER A 78 13.74 -4.36 -0.16
N ALA A 79 14.19 -4.26 -1.41
CA ALA A 79 14.97 -3.13 -1.90
C ALA A 79 14.16 -1.80 -1.94
N PHE A 80 12.84 -1.90 -2.10
CA PHE A 80 11.94 -0.75 -2.26
C PHE A 80 11.04 -0.53 -1.04
N LEU A 81 10.97 -1.52 -0.15
CA LEU A 81 10.03 -1.55 0.95
C LEU A 81 10.42 -0.57 2.05
N GLU A 82 9.42 0.12 2.61
CA GLU A 82 9.51 0.88 3.84
C GLU A 82 8.37 0.46 4.79
N ILE A 83 8.70 0.11 6.04
CA ILE A 83 7.70 -0.22 7.06
C ILE A 83 7.22 1.06 7.77
N VAL A 84 5.92 1.30 7.68
CA VAL A 84 5.21 2.38 8.33
C VAL A 84 4.61 1.89 9.65
N ALA A 85 4.86 2.64 10.73
CA ALA A 85 4.20 2.44 12.01
C ALA A 85 2.77 3.03 11.97
N VAL A 86 1.76 2.19 12.21
CA VAL A 86 0.35 2.63 12.27
C VAL A 86 -0.06 2.81 13.73
N GLU A 87 -0.14 4.07 14.16
CA GLU A 87 -0.43 4.44 15.56
C GLU A 87 -1.93 4.57 15.84
N ARG A 88 -2.68 5.03 14.83
CA ARG A 88 -4.14 5.24 14.91
C ARG A 88 -4.84 4.38 13.88
N ARG A 89 -5.90 3.70 14.32
CA ARG A 89 -6.77 2.96 13.40
C ARG A 89 -7.70 3.90 12.65
N ILE A 90 -7.97 3.56 11.40
CA ILE A 90 -8.94 4.24 10.55
C ILE A 90 -10.12 3.26 10.34
N GLN A 91 -11.33 3.79 10.32
CA GLN A 91 -12.53 3.04 9.93
C GLN A 91 -13.28 3.87 8.91
N ALA A 92 -13.09 3.58 7.62
CA ALA A 92 -13.64 4.36 6.53
C ALA A 92 -14.11 3.48 5.36
N CYS A 93 -13.41 2.39 5.07
CA CYS A 93 -13.78 1.46 4.01
C CYS A 93 -15.03 0.65 4.40
N ARG A 94 -15.83 0.29 3.39
CA ARG A 94 -16.97 -0.62 3.56
C ARG A 94 -16.49 -2.00 4.03
N ASP A 95 -15.39 -2.51 3.47
CA ASP A 95 -14.67 -3.65 4.03
C ASP A 95 -13.60 -3.16 5.01
N LEU A 96 -13.87 -3.34 6.30
CA LEU A 96 -12.96 -2.95 7.39
C LEU A 96 -11.58 -3.63 7.31
N LYS A 97 -11.44 -4.70 6.53
CA LYS A 97 -10.13 -5.35 6.32
C LYS A 97 -9.20 -4.51 5.45
N ASP A 98 -9.74 -3.61 4.63
CA ASP A 98 -8.98 -2.79 3.70
C ASP A 98 -8.59 -1.42 4.28
N ASP A 99 -9.16 -1.05 5.43
CA ASP A 99 -8.76 0.15 6.18
C ASP A 99 -7.25 0.21 6.43
N LYS A 100 -6.59 -0.95 6.58
CA LYS A 100 -5.12 -1.04 6.75
C LYS A 100 -4.33 -0.38 5.62
N PHE A 101 -4.86 -0.32 4.40
CA PHE A 101 -4.19 0.36 3.28
C PHE A 101 -4.33 1.87 3.40
N LEU A 102 -5.50 2.36 3.85
CA LEU A 102 -5.73 3.76 4.17
C LEU A 102 -4.87 4.21 5.36
N GLU A 103 -4.73 3.37 6.38
CA GLU A 103 -3.85 3.59 7.52
C GLU A 103 -2.40 3.75 7.07
N VAL A 104 -1.89 2.85 6.22
CA VAL A 104 -0.53 2.97 5.67
C VAL A 104 -0.38 4.23 4.84
N ALA A 105 -1.38 4.59 4.03
CA ALA A 105 -1.35 5.78 3.21
C ALA A 105 -1.20 7.05 4.07
N VAL A 106 -2.06 7.20 5.09
CA VAL A 106 -2.07 8.37 5.97
C VAL A 106 -0.81 8.44 6.84
N HIS A 107 -0.48 7.38 7.57
CA HIS A 107 0.68 7.39 8.49
C HIS A 107 2.00 7.42 7.74
N GLY A 108 2.04 6.85 6.54
CA GLY A 108 3.23 6.81 5.69
C GLY A 108 3.42 8.03 4.80
N ARG A 109 2.46 8.97 4.80
CA ARG A 109 2.43 10.15 3.91
C ARG A 109 2.60 9.74 2.45
N ALA A 110 1.75 8.83 1.99
CA ALA A 110 1.80 8.33 0.63
C ALA A 110 1.43 9.43 -0.37
N ASP A 111 2.12 9.42 -1.51
CA ASP A 111 1.77 10.26 -2.66
C ASP A 111 0.55 9.71 -3.41
N ALA A 112 0.31 8.40 -3.32
CA ALA A 112 -0.92 7.74 -3.77
C ALA A 112 -1.07 6.33 -3.19
N LEU A 113 -2.32 5.86 -3.15
CA LEU A 113 -2.69 4.45 -3.01
C LEU A 113 -3.12 3.91 -4.38
N ILE A 114 -2.46 2.85 -4.85
CA ILE A 114 -2.77 2.18 -6.12
C ILE A 114 -3.55 0.90 -5.83
N THR A 115 -4.81 0.83 -6.28
CA THR A 115 -5.71 -0.29 -6.00
C THR A 115 -6.71 -0.50 -7.15
N GLY A 116 -7.14 -1.75 -7.34
CA GLY A 116 -8.28 -2.09 -8.20
C GLY A 116 -9.60 -2.27 -7.45
N ASP A 117 -9.60 -2.07 -6.13
CA ASP A 117 -10.76 -2.30 -5.28
C ASP A 117 -11.75 -1.12 -5.33
N ALA A 118 -13.00 -1.39 -5.69
CA ALA A 118 -14.04 -0.37 -5.78
C ALA A 118 -14.38 0.25 -4.42
N ASP A 119 -14.27 -0.51 -3.33
CA ASP A 119 -14.56 -0.03 -1.97
C ASP A 119 -13.48 0.95 -1.45
N LEU A 120 -12.25 0.83 -1.96
CA LEU A 120 -11.19 1.82 -1.73
C LEU A 120 -11.27 2.98 -2.73
N LEU A 121 -11.54 2.70 -4.01
CA LEU A 121 -11.58 3.73 -5.07
C LEU A 121 -12.68 4.78 -4.82
N VAL A 122 -13.82 4.39 -4.24
CA VAL A 122 -14.91 5.32 -3.91
C VAL A 122 -14.51 6.36 -2.84
N LEU A 123 -13.42 6.12 -2.11
CA LEU A 123 -12.87 7.03 -1.10
C LEU A 123 -11.88 8.05 -1.69
N HIS A 124 -11.72 8.11 -3.01
CA HIS A 124 -10.81 9.05 -3.67
C HIS A 124 -11.32 10.51 -3.64
N PRO A 125 -10.50 11.50 -3.24
CA PRO A 125 -9.25 11.37 -2.49
C PRO A 125 -9.49 11.15 -1.00
N PHE A 126 -8.56 10.45 -0.35
CA PHE A 126 -8.62 10.16 1.08
C PHE A 126 -7.53 10.97 1.79
N PHE A 127 -7.92 12.01 2.55
CA PHE A 127 -6.96 12.92 3.22
C PHE A 127 -5.96 13.56 2.25
N ASP A 128 -6.49 14.08 1.13
CA ASP A 128 -5.70 14.60 0.01
C ASP A 128 -4.76 13.58 -0.67
N ILE A 129 -4.79 12.31 -0.24
CA ILE A 129 -4.07 11.21 -0.87
C ILE A 129 -4.93 10.64 -2.00
N PRO A 130 -4.45 10.68 -3.25
CA PRO A 130 -5.13 10.05 -4.38
C PRO A 130 -5.22 8.53 -4.21
N ILE A 131 -6.38 7.98 -4.55
CA ILE A 131 -6.60 6.53 -4.64
C ILE A 131 -6.88 6.24 -6.11
N LEU A 132 -5.96 5.53 -6.74
CA LEU A 132 -5.89 5.43 -8.20
C LEU A 132 -5.98 3.98 -8.66
N ALA A 133 -6.80 3.76 -9.67
CA ALA A 133 -6.75 2.53 -10.44
C ALA A 133 -5.43 2.44 -11.23
N PRO A 134 -4.90 1.23 -11.52
CA PRO A 134 -3.63 1.06 -12.21
C PRO A 134 -3.51 1.83 -13.55
N ASP A 135 -4.58 1.87 -14.34
CA ASP A 135 -4.65 2.61 -15.61
C ASP A 135 -4.60 4.12 -15.42
N ARG A 136 -5.27 4.62 -14.37
CA ARG A 136 -5.24 6.05 -14.00
C ARG A 136 -3.88 6.48 -13.50
N PHE A 137 -3.22 5.65 -12.69
CA PHE A 137 -1.86 5.90 -12.25
C PHE A 137 -0.87 6.04 -13.43
N LEU A 138 -1.03 5.21 -14.47
CA LEU A 138 -0.17 5.24 -15.65
C LEU A 138 -0.41 6.42 -16.60
N SER A 139 -1.60 7.01 -16.59
CA SER A 139 -2.00 8.04 -17.56
C SER A 139 -1.44 9.44 -17.27
N GLY A 140 -0.38 9.55 -16.45
CA GLY A 140 0.31 10.81 -16.16
C GLY A 140 -0.15 11.49 -14.87
N PHE A 141 -0.31 10.72 -13.79
CA PHE A 141 -0.43 11.31 -12.46
C PHE A 141 0.86 12.08 -12.12
N ALA A 142 0.76 13.40 -12.07
CA ALA A 142 1.71 14.23 -11.34
C ALA A 142 1.21 14.25 -9.88
N PRO A 143 2.01 13.78 -8.89
CA PRO A 143 1.63 13.96 -7.51
C PRO A 143 1.37 15.44 -7.27
N PRO A 144 0.29 15.81 -6.55
CA PRO A 144 0.25 17.16 -6.01
C PRO A 144 1.57 17.32 -5.23
N GLY A 145 2.25 18.46 -5.39
CA GLY A 145 3.52 18.71 -4.70
C GLY A 145 3.43 18.35 -3.20
N PRO A 146 4.58 18.18 -2.51
CA PRO A 146 4.66 17.54 -1.21
C PRO A 146 3.48 17.93 -0.32
N ALA A 147 2.68 16.92 0.08
CA ALA A 147 1.42 17.09 0.79
C ALA A 147 1.54 18.26 1.77
N GLY A 148 0.90 19.38 1.43
CA GLY A 148 0.86 20.55 2.29
C GLY A 148 0.40 20.10 3.67
N LEU A 149 1.09 20.60 4.71
CA LEU A 149 0.79 20.43 6.14
C LEU A 149 -0.55 19.73 6.37
N LEU A 150 -0.50 18.45 6.79
CA LEU A 150 -1.66 17.62 7.16
C LEU A 150 -2.79 18.53 7.65
N GLN A 151 -3.83 18.73 6.84
CA GLN A 151 -5.07 19.18 7.42
C GLN A 151 -5.44 18.11 8.44
N GLU A 152 -5.70 18.52 9.68
CA GLU A 152 -6.24 17.63 10.71
C GLU A 152 -7.36 16.79 10.09
N PRO A 153 -7.41 15.48 10.38
CA PRO A 153 -8.51 14.64 9.93
C PRO A 153 -9.84 15.36 10.12
N PRO A 154 -10.72 15.45 9.10
CA PRO A 154 -12.07 15.92 9.37
C PRO A 154 -12.63 15.06 10.51
N ALA A 155 -13.23 15.71 11.51
CA ALA A 155 -13.64 15.13 12.80
C ALA A 155 -14.66 13.96 12.68
N THR A 156 -14.99 13.56 11.46
CA THR A 156 -15.94 12.51 11.08
C THR A 156 -15.39 11.10 11.16
N TYR A 157 -14.08 10.87 11.27
CA TYR A 157 -13.53 9.51 11.38
C TYR A 157 -13.21 9.11 12.82
N ARG A 158 -13.76 7.96 13.26
CA ARG A 158 -13.46 7.37 14.57
C ARG A 158 -12.03 6.84 14.58
N THR A 159 -11.07 7.69 14.92
CA THR A 159 -9.73 7.20 15.27
C THR A 159 -9.79 6.58 16.66
N ARG A 160 -9.28 5.35 16.80
CA ARG A 160 -9.01 4.76 18.11
C ARG A 160 -7.50 4.55 18.23
N PRO A 161 -6.89 4.84 19.39
CA PRO A 161 -5.51 4.44 19.63
C PRO A 161 -5.40 2.94 19.43
N ARG A 162 -4.41 2.50 18.66
CA ARG A 162 -4.11 1.08 18.54
C ARG A 162 -3.62 0.61 19.91
N LYS A 163 -4.37 -0.25 20.60
CA LYS A 163 -3.84 -0.92 21.81
C LYS A 163 -2.56 -1.64 21.40
N ALA A 164 -1.46 -1.38 22.12
CA ALA A 164 -0.24 -2.15 21.97
C ALA A 164 -0.58 -3.64 22.06
N ALA A 165 -0.06 -4.45 21.15
CA ALA A 165 -0.16 -5.89 21.30
C ALA A 165 0.51 -6.23 22.64
N ALA A 166 -0.23 -6.83 23.57
CA ALA A 166 0.35 -7.36 24.79
C ALA A 166 1.43 -8.37 24.36
N SER A 167 2.68 -8.05 24.65
CA SER A 167 3.80 -8.97 24.51
C SER A 167 3.58 -10.10 25.52
N THR A 168 2.96 -11.18 25.10
CA THR A 168 3.05 -12.46 25.81
C THR A 168 4.34 -13.13 25.36
N ALA A 169 5.44 -12.77 26.04
CA ALA A 169 6.59 -13.64 26.12
C ALA A 169 6.22 -14.83 27.03
N LYS A 170 6.18 -16.02 26.43
CA LYS A 170 6.17 -17.35 27.06
C LYS A 170 6.84 -18.24 26.00
N ALA A 171 7.95 -18.93 26.21
CA ALA A 171 8.68 -19.35 27.40
C ALA A 171 10.20 -19.24 27.18
#